data_AF-A0A7W1NXQ0-F1
#
_entry.id   AF-A0A7W1NXQ0-F1
#
_cell.length_a   1.000
_cell.length_b   1.000
_cell.length_c   1.000
_cell.angle_alpha   90.00
_cell.angle_beta   90.00
_cell.angle_gamma   90.00
#
_symmetry.space_group_name_H-M   'P 1'
#
loop_
_entity.id
_entity.type
_entity.pdbx_description
1 polymer ?
#
loop_
_entity_poly.entity_id
_entity_poly.type
_entity_poly.pdbx_seq_one_letter_code
_entity_poly.pdbx_strand_id
1 'polypeptide(L)'
;AKGTTQTLGYTILPLWRSNFSLSQRFMATLHLCQYMPHPLMIMLLLLTPPLLLTHSLQHLSLSVLGVVGLVTPLIYVVSQHALYTNWARRLMAFPVLMALGTGIAWSNTQAVIGGLLGRNTEFRRTPKFAKEWEGSGYALKRDPAMWMEILLAAYSLWGTYLALKLSPALAPWLAVYSFAFMVIVLWGIRDRLALRRAKVAVAQ
;
A
#
# COMPACT_ATOMS: atom_id res chain seq x y z
N ALA A 1 4.82 4.25 7.87
CA ALA A 1 3.55 4.98 7.70
C ALA A 1 3.22 5.86 8.90
N LYS A 2 2.75 5.33 10.04
CA LYS A 2 2.21 6.14 11.15
C LYS A 2 3.15 7.25 11.66
N GLY A 3 4.39 6.90 12.03
CA GLY A 3 5.36 7.88 12.53
C GLY A 3 5.64 9.01 11.52
N THR A 4 5.85 8.66 10.25
CA THR A 4 6.01 9.63 9.16
C THR A 4 4.78 10.55 9.03
N THR A 5 3.57 10.02 9.15
CA THR A 5 2.34 10.81 9.12
C THR A 5 2.19 11.74 10.33
N GLN A 6 2.64 11.32 11.51
CA GLN A 6 2.71 12.20 12.68
C GLN A 6 3.75 13.32 12.46
N THR A 7 4.93 12.98 11.94
CA THR A 7 5.96 13.98 11.55
C THR A 7 5.42 14.95 10.51
N LEU A 8 4.66 14.50 9.51
CA LEU A 8 3.94 15.38 8.58
C LEU A 8 3.08 16.38 9.35
N GLY A 9 2.24 15.93 10.27
CA GLY A 9 1.38 16.80 11.09
C GLY A 9 2.17 17.84 11.92
N TYR A 10 3.29 17.44 12.51
CA TYR A 10 4.11 18.33 13.33
C TYR A 10 4.98 19.30 12.53
N THR A 11 5.51 18.86 11.39
CA THR A 11 6.57 19.57 10.67
C THR A 11 6.05 20.33 9.46
N ILE A 12 4.85 20.05 8.94
CA ILE A 12 4.34 20.73 7.75
C ILE A 12 4.22 22.25 7.95
N LEU A 13 3.64 22.71 9.05
CA LEU A 13 3.48 24.14 9.30
C LEU A 13 4.84 24.85 9.54
N PRO A 14 5.76 24.33 10.38
CA PRO A 14 7.11 24.85 10.48
C PRO A 14 7.88 24.89 9.16
N LEU A 15 7.75 23.85 8.32
CA LEU A 15 8.40 23.76 7.02
C LEU A 15 7.96 24.91 6.11
N TRP A 16 6.67 25.21 6.05
CA TRP A 16 6.15 26.28 5.19
C TRP A 16 6.44 27.69 5.72
N ARG A 17 6.74 27.82 7.02
CA ARG A 17 7.21 29.07 7.66
C ARG A 17 8.73 29.27 7.61
N SER A 18 9.49 28.27 7.14
CA SER A 18 10.95 28.33 7.08
C SER A 18 11.48 29.26 5.97
N ASN A 19 12.77 29.58 6.03
CA ASN A 19 13.47 30.37 5.01
C ASN A 19 13.93 29.55 3.78
N PHE A 20 13.46 28.30 3.62
CA PHE A 20 13.82 27.48 2.46
C PHE A 20 13.23 28.03 1.16
N SER A 21 13.84 27.68 0.03
CA SER A 21 13.30 28.01 -1.30
C SER A 21 11.98 27.27 -1.55
N LEU A 22 11.16 27.77 -2.49
CA LEU A 22 9.88 27.14 -2.83
C LEU A 22 10.06 25.68 -3.30
N SER A 23 11.11 25.41 -4.09
CA SER A 23 11.41 24.04 -4.56
C SER A 23 11.76 23.10 -3.42
N GLN A 24 12.54 23.56 -2.44
CA GLN A 24 12.88 22.80 -1.25
C GLN A 24 11.64 22.49 -0.40
N ARG A 25 10.76 23.48 -0.18
CA ARG A 25 9.49 23.28 0.55
C ARG A 25 8.59 22.26 -0.15
N PHE A 26 8.50 22.33 -1.48
CA PHE A 26 7.71 21.40 -2.27
C PHE A 26 8.25 19.97 -2.19
N MET A 27 9.56 19.77 -2.42
CA MET A 27 10.19 18.44 -2.31
C MET A 27 10.05 17.85 -0.90
N ALA A 28 10.26 18.66 0.13
CA ALA A 28 10.09 18.22 1.52
C ALA A 28 8.63 17.86 1.82
N THR A 29 7.66 18.62 1.30
CA THR A 29 6.23 18.30 1.44
C THR A 29 5.88 16.98 0.76
N LEU A 30 6.33 16.76 -0.48
CA LEU A 30 6.12 15.50 -1.20
C LEU A 30 6.72 14.31 -0.43
N HIS A 31 7.92 14.48 0.13
CA HIS A 31 8.57 13.45 0.93
C HIS A 31 7.77 13.11 2.21
N LEU A 32 7.28 14.13 2.93
CA LEU A 32 6.44 13.91 4.11
C LEU A 32 5.10 13.23 3.77
N CYS A 33 4.58 13.47 2.57
CA CYS A 33 3.33 12.89 2.07
C CYS A 33 3.48 11.47 1.47
N GLN A 34 4.66 10.83 1.54
CA GLN A 34 4.94 9.56 0.84
C GLN A 34 3.98 8.40 1.12
N TYR A 35 3.27 8.39 2.25
CA TYR A 35 2.29 7.36 2.60
C TYR A 35 0.82 7.74 2.32
N MET A 36 0.54 9.01 1.98
CA MET A 36 -0.81 9.47 1.61
C MET A 36 -1.43 8.77 0.39
N PRO A 37 -0.66 8.25 -0.59
CA PRO A 37 -1.24 7.49 -1.68
C PRO A 37 -2.01 6.25 -1.23
N HIS A 38 -1.66 5.60 -0.12
CA HIS A 38 -2.34 4.36 0.30
C HIS A 38 -3.83 4.57 0.65
N PRO A 39 -4.23 5.55 1.49
CA PRO A 39 -5.63 5.90 1.67
C PRO A 39 -6.37 6.19 0.36
N LEU A 40 -5.73 6.93 -0.55
CA LEU A 40 -6.31 7.26 -1.86
C LEU A 40 -6.48 6.00 -2.72
N MET A 41 -5.53 5.07 -2.70
CA MET A 41 -5.63 3.78 -3.39
C MET A 41 -6.81 2.96 -2.89
N ILE A 42 -7.03 2.89 -1.57
CA ILE A 42 -8.18 2.18 -0.98
C ILE A 42 -9.48 2.88 -1.40
N MET A 43 -9.53 4.20 -1.32
CA MET A 43 -10.71 4.97 -1.73
C MET A 43 -11.04 4.75 -3.22
N LEU A 44 -10.05 4.81 -4.10
CA LEU A 44 -10.23 4.55 -5.53
C LEU A 44 -10.70 3.12 -5.79
N LEU A 45 -10.12 2.12 -5.10
CA LEU A 45 -10.58 0.75 -5.22
C LEU A 45 -12.07 0.62 -4.83
N LEU A 46 -12.49 1.22 -3.71
CA LEU A 46 -13.87 1.13 -3.22
C LEU A 46 -14.88 1.91 -4.09
N LEU A 47 -14.45 2.99 -4.73
CA LEU A 47 -15.32 3.79 -5.60
C LEU A 47 -15.42 3.22 -7.03
N THR A 48 -14.39 2.53 -7.52
CA THR A 48 -14.36 2.11 -8.93
C THR A 48 -15.50 1.14 -9.30
N PRO A 49 -15.77 0.04 -8.58
CA PRO A 49 -16.86 -0.88 -8.96
C PRO A 49 -18.26 -0.25 -8.93
N PRO A 50 -18.66 0.55 -7.93
CA PRO A 50 -19.93 1.28 -7.97
C PRO A 50 -20.03 2.22 -9.17
N LEU A 51 -18.96 2.96 -9.48
CA LEU A 51 -18.94 3.87 -10.62
C LEU A 51 -18.98 3.16 -11.97
N LEU A 52 -18.48 1.91 -12.04
CA LEU A 52 -18.66 1.04 -13.21
C LEU A 52 -20.14 0.66 -13.39
N LEU A 53 -20.82 0.29 -12.30
CA LEU A 53 -22.25 -0.10 -12.34
C LEU A 53 -23.17 1.07 -12.71
N THR A 54 -22.85 2.29 -12.26
CA THR A 54 -23.63 3.49 -12.59
C THR A 54 -23.24 4.12 -13.94
N HIS A 55 -22.31 3.50 -14.68
CA HIS A 55 -21.73 4.02 -15.93
C HIS A 55 -21.11 5.43 -15.84
N SER A 56 -20.92 5.95 -14.62
CA SER A 56 -20.50 7.35 -14.40
C SER A 56 -19.04 7.61 -14.82
N LEU A 57 -18.22 6.56 -14.93
CA LEU A 57 -16.83 6.69 -15.42
C LEU A 57 -16.74 7.10 -16.89
N GLN A 58 -17.78 6.87 -17.69
CA GLN A 58 -17.80 7.24 -19.11
C GLN A 58 -17.82 8.76 -19.33
N HIS A 59 -18.29 9.52 -18.35
CA HIS A 59 -18.32 10.99 -18.37
C HIS A 59 -17.03 11.62 -17.83
N LEU A 60 -16.14 10.81 -17.23
CA LEU A 60 -14.89 11.29 -16.66
C LEU A 60 -13.75 11.06 -17.65
N SER A 61 -12.98 12.12 -17.91
CA SER A 61 -11.74 12.01 -18.70
C SER A 61 -10.66 11.33 -17.86
N LEU A 62 -10.63 9.99 -17.90
CA LEU A 62 -9.64 9.17 -17.19
C LEU A 62 -8.22 9.27 -17.79
N SER A 63 -8.07 9.91 -18.95
CA SER A 63 -6.78 10.07 -19.64
C SER A 63 -5.76 10.85 -18.81
N VAL A 64 -6.19 11.92 -18.13
CA VAL A 64 -5.32 12.73 -17.27
C VAL A 64 -4.80 11.90 -16.09
N LEU A 65 -5.67 11.09 -15.48
CA LEU A 65 -5.28 10.18 -14.39
C LEU A 65 -4.30 9.11 -14.87
N GLY A 66 -4.51 8.58 -16.08
CA GLY A 66 -3.58 7.65 -16.72
C GLY A 66 -2.19 8.25 -16.90
N VAL A 67 -2.09 9.47 -17.41
CA VAL A 67 -0.81 10.17 -17.61
C VAL A 67 -0.10 10.44 -16.28
N VAL A 68 -0.82 10.90 -15.26
CA VAL A 68 -0.25 11.13 -13.93
C VAL A 68 0.22 9.81 -13.31
N GLY A 69 -0.52 8.71 -13.52
CA GLY A 69 -0.13 7.37 -13.05
C GLY A 69 1.19 6.86 -13.63
N LEU A 70 1.59 7.32 -14.82
CA LEU A 70 2.85 6.94 -15.46
C LEU A 70 4.08 7.62 -14.84
N VAL A 71 3.90 8.71 -14.08
CA VAL A 71 5.00 9.44 -13.44
C VAL A 71 5.78 8.53 -12.50
N THR A 72 5.10 7.70 -11.70
CA THR A 72 5.76 6.81 -10.74
C THR A 72 6.62 5.74 -11.42
N PRO A 73 6.10 4.92 -12.36
CA PRO A 73 6.93 4.02 -13.17
C PRO A 73 8.09 4.72 -13.87
N LEU A 74 7.88 5.93 -14.40
CA LEU A 74 8.93 6.67 -15.10
C LEU A 74 10.08 7.08 -14.16
N ILE A 75 9.76 7.62 -12.98
CA ILE A 75 10.75 7.95 -11.94
C ILE A 75 11.58 6.71 -11.60
N TYR A 76 10.93 5.55 -11.48
CA TYR A 76 11.63 4.31 -11.20
C TYR A 76 12.56 3.87 -12.32
N VAL A 77 12.12 3.92 -13.58
CA VAL A 77 12.96 3.60 -14.74
C VAL A 77 14.18 4.51 -14.79
N VAL A 78 13.97 5.83 -14.68
CA VAL A 78 15.05 6.83 -14.66
C VAL A 78 16.01 6.57 -13.49
N SER A 79 15.49 6.30 -12.29
CA SER A 79 16.31 6.02 -11.11
C SER A 79 17.15 4.76 -11.27
N GLN A 80 16.58 3.68 -11.81
CA GLN A 80 17.32 2.44 -12.03
C GLN A 80 18.41 2.63 -13.10
N HIS A 81 18.07 3.32 -14.19
CA HIS A 81 19.01 3.63 -15.27
C HIS A 81 20.19 4.49 -14.78
N ALA A 82 19.93 5.48 -13.93
CA ALA A 82 20.97 6.36 -13.41
C ALA A 82 21.90 5.68 -12.39
N LEU A 83 21.40 4.71 -11.62
CA LEU A 83 22.15 4.09 -10.52
C LEU A 83 22.82 2.76 -10.86
N TYR A 84 22.36 2.05 -11.89
CA TYR A 84 22.77 0.66 -12.14
C TYR A 84 23.02 0.35 -13.60
N THR A 85 24.13 -0.34 -13.89
CA THR A 85 24.46 -0.84 -15.23
C THR A 85 23.52 -1.97 -15.68
N ASN A 86 23.00 -2.78 -14.74
CA ASN A 86 22.06 -3.87 -14.99
C ASN A 86 20.59 -3.47 -14.74
N TRP A 87 20.24 -2.20 -14.98
CA TRP A 87 18.93 -1.61 -14.68
C TRP A 87 17.75 -2.41 -15.23
N ALA A 88 17.82 -2.93 -16.46
CA ALA A 88 16.71 -3.64 -17.10
C ALA A 88 16.36 -4.95 -16.36
N ARG A 89 17.37 -5.68 -15.87
CA ARG A 89 17.14 -6.89 -15.05
C ARG A 89 16.49 -6.54 -13.72
N ARG A 90 16.90 -5.43 -13.10
CA ARG A 90 16.31 -4.94 -11.84
C ARG A 90 14.86 -4.49 -12.03
N LEU A 91 14.53 -3.95 -13.20
CA LEU A 91 13.15 -3.61 -13.55
C LEU A 91 12.20 -4.83 -13.51
N MET A 92 12.69 -6.06 -13.69
CA MET A 92 11.85 -7.26 -13.58
C MET A 92 11.31 -7.52 -12.17
N ALA A 93 11.90 -6.90 -11.13
CA ALA A 93 11.36 -6.99 -9.77
C ALA A 93 10.13 -6.09 -9.54
N PHE A 94 9.84 -5.16 -10.46
CA PHE A 94 8.80 -4.15 -10.28
C PHE A 94 7.39 -4.71 -10.13
N PRO A 95 6.94 -5.71 -10.91
CA PRO A 95 5.62 -6.28 -10.72
C PRO A 95 5.42 -6.81 -9.30
N VAL A 96 6.45 -7.46 -8.74
CA VAL A 96 6.42 -7.97 -7.36
C VAL A 96 6.41 -6.81 -6.36
N LEU A 97 7.26 -5.80 -6.56
CA LEU A 97 7.28 -4.61 -5.70
C LEU A 97 5.95 -3.86 -5.71
N MET A 98 5.31 -3.72 -6.87
CA MET A 98 3.99 -3.10 -7.02
C MET A 98 2.89 -3.92 -6.36
N ALA A 99 2.92 -5.25 -6.50
CA ALA A 99 1.99 -6.13 -5.83
C ALA A 99 2.13 -6.06 -4.30
N LEU A 100 3.36 -6.11 -3.78
CA LEU A 100 3.61 -5.99 -2.34
C LEU A 100 3.23 -4.59 -1.82
N GLY A 101 3.63 -3.53 -2.52
CA GLY A 101 3.33 -2.14 -2.16
C GLY A 101 1.83 -1.84 -2.16
N THR A 102 1.09 -2.38 -3.14
CA THR A 102 -0.37 -2.30 -3.19
C THR A 102 -1.01 -3.15 -2.09
N GLY A 103 -0.50 -4.35 -1.84
CA GLY A 103 -1.06 -5.27 -0.85
C GLY A 103 -1.00 -4.73 0.58
N ILE A 104 0.06 -3.99 0.93
CA ILE A 104 0.18 -3.32 2.23
C ILE A 104 -0.62 -2.01 2.33
N ALA A 105 -1.42 -1.65 1.31
CA ALA A 105 -2.14 -0.38 1.29
C ALA A 105 -3.14 -0.25 2.45
N TRP A 106 -3.80 -1.35 2.85
CA TRP A 106 -4.77 -1.30 3.96
C TRP A 106 -4.11 -0.98 5.30
N SER A 107 -3.07 -1.73 5.69
CA SER A 107 -2.35 -1.50 6.94
C SER A 107 -1.69 -0.13 6.98
N ASN A 108 -1.14 0.35 5.85
CA ASN A 108 -0.62 1.71 5.74
C ASN A 108 -1.73 2.78 5.83
N THR A 109 -2.92 2.52 5.27
CA THR A 109 -4.08 3.42 5.41
C THR A 109 -4.50 3.56 6.86
N GLN A 110 -4.61 2.45 7.59
CA GLN A 110 -4.91 2.47 9.03
C GLN A 110 -3.85 3.25 9.81
N ALA A 111 -2.58 3.05 9.47
CA ALA A 111 -1.46 3.75 10.09
C ALA A 111 -1.48 5.26 9.80
N VAL A 112 -1.84 5.67 8.58
CA VAL A 112 -2.01 7.07 8.18
C VAL A 112 -3.17 7.71 8.92
N ILE A 113 -4.36 7.10 8.89
CA ILE A 113 -5.54 7.61 9.60
C ILE A 113 -5.25 7.73 11.10
N GLY A 114 -4.64 6.70 11.69
CA GLY A 114 -4.23 6.71 13.08
C GLY A 114 -3.15 7.74 13.42
N GLY A 115 -2.30 8.11 12.46
CA GLY A 115 -1.31 9.18 12.60
C GLY A 115 -1.94 10.57 12.53
N LEU A 116 -2.87 10.80 11.60
CA LEU A 116 -3.59 12.07 11.44
C LEU A 116 -4.54 12.36 12.60
N LEU A 117 -5.24 11.34 13.10
CA LEU A 117 -6.15 11.48 14.24
C LEU A 117 -5.44 11.60 15.60
N GLY A 118 -4.11 11.67 15.64
CA GLY A 118 -3.34 11.83 16.86
C GLY A 118 -3.53 10.70 17.88
N ARG A 119 -3.98 9.50 17.44
CA ARG A 119 -4.16 8.36 18.34
C ARG A 119 -2.78 7.93 18.84
N ASN A 120 -2.46 8.23 20.10
CA ASN A 120 -1.29 7.74 20.82
C ASN A 120 -1.41 6.22 21.04
N THR A 121 -1.24 5.44 19.99
CA THR A 121 -0.99 4.00 20.15
C THR A 121 0.47 3.85 20.52
N GLU A 122 0.73 3.08 21.58
CA GLU A 122 2.04 2.61 21.96
C GLU A 122 2.86 2.24 20.71
N PHE A 123 4.06 2.81 20.58
CA PHE A 123 4.97 2.46 19.51
C PHE A 123 5.42 1.01 19.72
N ARG A 124 4.65 0.07 19.15
CA ARG A 124 5.01 -1.34 19.15
C ARG A 124 6.24 -1.48 18.29
N ARG A 125 7.41 -1.56 18.94
CA ARG A 125 8.69 -1.74 18.27
C ARG A 125 8.59 -2.99 17.40
N THR A 126 8.92 -2.85 16.12
CA THR A 126 9.09 -4.01 15.24
C THR A 126 10.27 -4.80 15.80
N PRO A 127 10.06 -6.05 16.22
CA PRO A 127 11.13 -6.83 16.80
C PRO A 127 12.22 -7.08 15.75
N LYS A 128 13.47 -6.77 16.09
CA LYS A 128 14.65 -7.06 15.27
C LYS A 128 15.02 -8.53 15.47
N PHE A 129 14.30 -9.46 14.84
CA PHE A 129 14.61 -10.88 14.96
C PHE A 129 15.77 -11.28 14.06
N ALA A 130 16.75 -11.99 14.63
CA ALA A 130 17.91 -12.50 13.91
C ALA A 130 17.77 -13.96 13.43
N LYS A 131 16.84 -14.75 13.99
CA LYS A 131 16.59 -16.16 13.56
C LYS A 131 15.33 -16.84 14.14
N GLU A 132 14.92 -16.53 15.38
CA GLU A 132 13.84 -17.26 16.07
C GLU A 132 12.63 -16.35 16.35
N TRP A 133 11.75 -16.23 15.36
CA TRP A 133 10.52 -15.42 15.46
C TRP A 133 9.33 -16.19 16.05
N GLU A 134 9.37 -17.53 15.95
CA GLU A 134 8.25 -18.45 16.22
C GLU A 134 7.89 -18.57 17.71
N GLY A 135 8.86 -18.38 18.62
CA GLY A 135 8.69 -18.43 20.07
C GLY A 135 8.47 -17.07 20.76
N SER A 136 8.52 -15.97 20.01
CA SER A 136 8.45 -14.63 20.60
C SER A 136 7.03 -14.24 21.01
N GLY A 137 6.86 -13.61 22.19
CA GLY A 137 5.59 -13.02 22.64
C GLY A 137 5.05 -11.88 21.75
N TYR A 138 5.77 -11.54 20.69
CA TYR A 138 5.40 -10.62 19.62
C TYR A 138 4.64 -11.30 18.46
N ALA A 139 4.47 -12.62 18.50
CA ALA A 139 3.68 -13.37 17.52
C ALA A 139 2.30 -12.71 17.34
N LEU A 140 2.04 -12.22 16.13
CA LEU A 140 0.88 -11.40 15.74
C LEU A 140 -0.39 -11.93 16.41
N LYS A 141 -0.87 -11.21 17.43
CA LYS A 141 -2.22 -11.41 17.94
C LYS A 141 -3.17 -11.22 16.76
N ARG A 142 -4.18 -12.08 16.71
CA ARG A 142 -5.26 -12.15 15.71
C ARG A 142 -5.70 -10.74 15.28
N ASP A 143 -5.07 -10.21 14.23
CA ASP A 143 -5.30 -8.83 13.81
C ASP A 143 -6.62 -8.79 13.01
N PRO A 144 -7.64 -8.02 13.44
CA PRO A 144 -8.84 -7.77 12.66
C PRO A 144 -8.55 -7.23 11.25
N ALA A 145 -7.36 -6.65 11.03
CA ALA A 145 -6.91 -6.20 9.72
C ALA A 145 -6.94 -7.31 8.65
N MET A 146 -6.71 -8.57 9.01
CA MET A 146 -6.72 -9.67 8.03
C MET A 146 -8.10 -9.91 7.42
N TRP A 147 -9.18 -9.76 8.20
CA TRP A 147 -10.52 -9.89 7.66
C TRP A 147 -10.82 -8.79 6.64
N MET A 148 -10.35 -7.58 6.90
CA MET A 148 -10.46 -6.48 5.95
C MET A 148 -9.64 -6.73 4.69
N GLU A 149 -8.42 -7.29 4.81
CA GLU A 149 -7.61 -7.68 3.65
C GLU A 149 -8.29 -8.76 2.80
N ILE A 150 -8.94 -9.75 3.43
CA ILE A 150 -9.74 -10.78 2.74
C ILE A 150 -10.94 -10.13 2.02
N LEU A 151 -11.67 -9.24 2.69
CA LEU A 151 -12.79 -8.53 2.09
C LEU A 151 -12.34 -7.67 0.90
N LEU A 152 -11.23 -6.96 1.02
CA LEU A 152 -10.64 -6.17 -0.07
C LEU A 152 -10.19 -7.05 -1.23
N ALA A 153 -9.62 -8.23 -0.96
CA ALA A 153 -9.26 -9.22 -2.00
C ALA A 153 -10.51 -9.71 -2.76
N ALA A 154 -11.57 -10.09 -2.04
CA ALA A 154 -12.82 -10.53 -2.65
C ALA A 154 -13.50 -9.39 -3.44
N TYR A 155 -13.52 -8.19 -2.86
CA TYR A 155 -14.11 -7.01 -3.47
C TYR A 155 -13.38 -6.57 -4.74
N SER A 156 -12.05 -6.53 -4.70
CA SER A 156 -11.24 -6.23 -5.89
C SER A 156 -11.43 -7.27 -6.98
N LEU A 157 -11.52 -8.57 -6.63
CA LEU A 157 -11.78 -9.63 -7.60
C LEU A 157 -13.15 -9.47 -8.28
N TRP A 158 -14.18 -9.15 -7.51
CA TRP A 158 -15.49 -8.81 -8.04
C TRP A 158 -15.45 -7.56 -8.94
N GLY A 159 -14.72 -6.52 -8.52
CA GLY A 159 -14.46 -5.33 -9.34
C GLY A 159 -13.77 -5.66 -10.67
N THR A 160 -12.74 -6.52 -10.66
CA THR A 160 -12.07 -6.99 -11.87
C THR A 160 -13.04 -7.71 -12.80
N TYR A 161 -13.90 -8.58 -12.26
CA TYR A 161 -14.93 -9.25 -13.05
C TYR A 161 -15.91 -8.26 -13.71
N LEU A 162 -16.36 -7.24 -12.96
CA LEU A 162 -17.21 -6.18 -13.51
C LEU A 162 -16.48 -5.38 -14.60
N ALA A 163 -15.21 -5.03 -14.37
CA ALA A 163 -14.42 -4.28 -15.33
C ALA A 163 -14.20 -5.06 -16.64
N LEU A 164 -13.97 -6.37 -16.58
CA LEU A 164 -13.88 -7.20 -17.80
C LEU A 164 -15.13 -7.11 -18.68
N LYS A 165 -16.31 -6.89 -18.09
CA LYS A 165 -17.58 -6.76 -18.80
C LYS A 165 -17.90 -5.33 -19.24
N LEU A 166 -17.66 -4.36 -18.37
CA LEU A 166 -18.15 -2.98 -18.53
C LEU A 166 -17.07 -2.01 -19.02
N SER A 167 -15.79 -2.25 -18.71
CA SER A 167 -14.67 -1.41 -19.10
C SER A 167 -13.35 -2.20 -19.10
N PRO A 168 -13.05 -2.93 -20.19
CA PRO A 168 -11.86 -3.78 -20.26
C PRO A 168 -10.55 -3.03 -20.03
N ALA A 169 -10.51 -1.71 -20.31
CA ALA A 169 -9.35 -0.86 -20.05
C ALA A 169 -8.98 -0.76 -18.55
N LEU A 170 -9.95 -0.85 -17.64
CA LEU A 170 -9.73 -0.78 -16.19
C LEU A 170 -9.48 -2.14 -15.55
N ALA A 171 -9.76 -3.23 -16.25
CA ALA A 171 -9.61 -4.58 -15.73
C ALA A 171 -8.17 -4.91 -15.31
N PRO A 172 -7.10 -4.57 -16.06
CA PRO A 172 -5.73 -4.83 -15.64
C PRO A 172 -5.37 -4.11 -14.33
N TRP A 173 -5.83 -2.87 -14.17
CA TRP A 173 -5.59 -2.09 -12.96
C TRP A 173 -6.25 -2.75 -11.74
N LEU A 174 -7.54 -3.11 -11.81
CA LEU A 174 -8.22 -3.82 -10.72
C LEU A 174 -7.64 -5.23 -10.48
N ALA A 175 -7.18 -5.91 -11.53
CA ALA A 175 -6.54 -7.23 -11.41
C ALA A 175 -5.24 -7.16 -10.60
N VAL A 176 -4.45 -6.08 -10.72
CA VAL A 176 -3.27 -5.86 -9.88
C VAL A 176 -3.65 -5.73 -8.41
N TYR A 177 -4.73 -5.02 -8.08
CA TYR A 177 -5.23 -4.94 -6.70
C TYR A 177 -5.69 -6.31 -6.17
N SER A 178 -6.42 -7.05 -6.99
CA SER A 178 -6.88 -8.41 -6.66
C SER A 178 -5.71 -9.33 -6.35
N PHE A 179 -4.71 -9.35 -7.23
CA PHE A 179 -3.49 -10.12 -7.05
C PHE A 179 -2.72 -9.69 -5.79
N ALA A 180 -2.52 -8.38 -5.61
CA ALA A 180 -1.80 -7.81 -4.49
C ALA A 180 -2.40 -8.19 -3.12
N PHE A 181 -3.72 -8.00 -2.95
CA PHE A 181 -4.38 -8.37 -1.70
C PHE A 181 -4.42 -9.88 -1.50
N MET A 182 -4.62 -10.67 -2.55
CA MET A 182 -4.57 -12.13 -2.44
C MET A 182 -3.19 -12.61 -1.95
N VAL A 183 -2.09 -12.06 -2.48
CA VAL A 183 -0.73 -12.39 -2.03
C VAL A 183 -0.55 -12.11 -0.53
N ILE A 184 -0.97 -10.94 -0.05
CA ILE A 184 -0.85 -10.57 1.37
C ILE A 184 -1.73 -11.46 2.26
N VAL A 185 -2.96 -11.78 1.83
CA VAL A 185 -3.85 -12.70 2.55
C VAL A 185 -3.22 -14.09 2.65
N LEU A 186 -2.72 -14.64 1.55
CA LEU A 186 -2.08 -15.96 1.52
C LEU A 186 -0.82 -16.00 2.39
N TRP A 187 -0.01 -14.94 2.36
CA TRP A 187 1.15 -14.80 3.22
C TRP A 187 0.74 -14.75 4.69
N GLY A 188 -0.26 -13.93 5.04
CA GLY A 188 -0.80 -13.83 6.40
C GLY A 188 -1.40 -15.15 6.91
N ILE A 189 -2.00 -15.97 6.04
CA ILE A 189 -2.46 -17.33 6.38
C ILE A 189 -1.25 -18.24 6.66
N ARG A 190 -0.26 -18.25 5.76
CA ARG A 190 0.95 -19.08 5.89
C ARG A 190 1.68 -18.80 7.20
N ASP A 191 1.87 -17.53 7.55
CA ASP A 191 2.54 -17.12 8.78
C ASP A 191 1.77 -17.59 10.02
N ARG A 192 0.44 -17.53 10.01
CA ARG A 192 -0.39 -18.04 11.11
C ARG A 192 -0.33 -19.56 11.23
N LEU A 193 -0.27 -20.28 10.11
CA LEU A 193 -0.11 -21.73 10.12
C LEU A 193 1.25 -22.14 10.67
N ALA A 194 2.32 -21.44 10.29
CA ALA A 194 3.65 -21.65 10.84
C ALA A 194 3.68 -21.42 12.37
N LEU A 195 3.11 -20.31 12.84
CA LEU A 195 3.01 -20.01 14.27
C LEU A 195 2.18 -21.06 15.05
N ARG A 196 1.10 -21.58 14.45
CA ARG A 196 0.31 -22.67 15.07
C ARG A 196 1.15 -23.94 15.21
N ARG A 197 1.91 -24.32 14.18
CA ARG A 197 2.79 -25.50 14.21
C ARG A 197 3.88 -25.36 15.27
N ALA A 198 4.52 -24.19 15.36
CA ALA A 198 5.54 -23.92 16.37
C ALA A 198 4.98 -23.98 17.81
N LYS A 199 3.79 -23.42 18.05
CA LYS A 199 3.14 -23.49 19.38
C LYS A 199 2.79 -24.92 19.79
N VAL A 200 2.37 -25.77 18.85
CA VAL A 200 2.09 -27.19 19.12
C VAL A 200 3.39 -27.93 19.44
N ALA A 201 4.48 -27.65 18.73
CA ALA A 201 5.78 -28.28 18.97
C ALA A 201 6.43 -27.90 20.31
N VAL A 202 6.21 -26.67 20.81
CA VAL A 202 6.71 -26.22 22.13
C VAL A 202 5.87 -26.75 23.30
N ALA A 203 4.65 -27.21 23.04
CA ALA A 203 3.74 -27.75 24.05
C ALA A 203 3.89 -29.28 24.26
N GLN A 204 4.74 -29.94 23.47
CA GLN A 204 5.12 -31.36 23.61
C GLN A 204 6.48 -31.46 24.30
#